data_AF-A0A9Y1BLT8-F1
#
_entry.id   AF-A0A9Y1BLT8-F1
#
_cell.length_a   1.000
_cell.length_b   1.000
_cell.length_c   1.000
_cell.angle_alpha   90.00
_cell.angle_beta   90.00
_cell.angle_gamma   90.00
#
_symmetry.space_group_name_H-M   'P 1'
#
loop_
_entity.id
_entity.type
_entity.pdbx_description
1 polymer ?
#
loop_
_entity_poly.entity_id
_entity_poly.type
_entity_poly.pdbx_seq_one_letter_code
_entity_poly.pdbx_strand_id
1 'polypeptide(L)'
;MSSSLISADTAPIFFDITIISPNTCPARNQWEPLLDQILPQIGINVTHVYINWGFISERTWNYPVGEEGYEDHIPSYEKGGYDILTIGWGWDFDWDPTGLFDSASIVPNGDNFYQYNSSEFDNTLEEYLSEFELSKRIEKAKELQSILYNDLPSIAVFYPREKSFYLHGVSNVDFELLEQGIPRTEYWKNSEKNNITYMTYYDFYSPNLFLKDNYIEEIMGNIIFYGLFERAQNTHLYEPVIAQNYSISEDKRIITVDINHGAYFSNGDPVTAYDVDFSYELFMTPGVRDYLYSYYNTYDLLTTYFENNDSIRVIDEDTVQFEFKEPYIFWPYLLSMDIVNKKLFEEYIEDNGYNFDTNNQTLFIGAGPFTLNETTDYNLENQTVTLHKNEYWKLTEKINLDSIIFQCKIYSNDATDKIENKEIDIIDDLYRYLDILVNNTEWESTEIRTTGYTELTINMRHPILGTGELTPLGTAEAANNIRRAISHSINREQIIEEVLEGLGKPGVVPLSELCIGFDSTLTPYSYNITLAKSLMEEAGYSLSISLKKL
;
A
#
# COMPACT_ATOMS: atom_id res chain seq x y z
N MET A 1 52.97 18.88 -23.01
CA MET A 1 51.83 17.98 -23.21
C MET A 1 50.71 18.49 -22.33
N SER A 2 49.82 19.30 -22.91
CA SER A 2 48.67 19.88 -22.21
C SER A 2 47.54 18.86 -22.16
N SER A 3 47.10 18.52 -20.96
CA SER A 3 45.82 17.86 -20.75
C SER A 3 44.70 18.88 -20.98
N SER A 4 43.98 18.74 -22.08
CA SER A 4 42.73 19.44 -22.31
C SER A 4 41.67 18.92 -21.33
N LEU A 5 41.26 19.79 -20.41
CA LEU A 5 39.99 19.68 -19.70
C LEU A 5 38.86 19.80 -20.73
N ILE A 6 38.05 18.76 -20.86
CA ILE A 6 36.78 18.81 -21.60
C ILE A 6 35.80 19.54 -20.68
N SER A 7 35.36 20.74 -21.07
CA SER A 7 34.24 21.42 -20.42
C SER A 7 32.96 20.67 -20.78
N ALA A 8 32.14 20.33 -19.80
CA ALA A 8 30.79 19.84 -20.03
C ALA A 8 29.97 20.96 -20.70
N ASP A 9 29.68 20.82 -22.00
CA ASP A 9 28.71 21.70 -22.68
C ASP A 9 27.34 21.48 -22.04
N THR A 10 26.90 22.43 -21.21
CA THR A 10 25.54 22.51 -20.71
C THR A 10 24.60 22.71 -21.90
N ALA A 11 23.61 21.83 -22.06
CA ALA A 11 22.56 21.98 -23.07
C ALA A 11 21.91 23.38 -22.96
N PRO A 12 21.47 23.99 -24.08
CA PRO A 12 20.61 25.16 -24.00
C PRO A 12 19.35 24.81 -23.19
N ILE A 13 18.96 25.69 -22.27
CA ILE A 13 17.70 25.56 -21.55
C ILE A 13 16.54 25.93 -22.49
N PHE A 14 15.56 25.05 -22.60
CA PHE A 14 14.39 25.20 -23.47
C PHE A 14 13.16 25.69 -22.74
N PHE A 15 12.91 25.18 -21.54
CA PHE A 15 11.79 25.55 -20.69
C PHE A 15 12.10 25.23 -19.22
N ASP A 16 11.29 25.82 -18.34
CA ASP A 16 11.32 25.62 -16.90
C ASP A 16 10.22 24.64 -16.49
N ILE A 17 10.48 23.81 -15.49
CA ILE A 17 9.48 23.00 -14.79
C ILE A 17 9.60 23.23 -13.28
N THR A 18 8.47 23.14 -12.59
CA THR A 18 8.44 23.08 -11.13
C THR A 18 8.14 21.68 -10.66
N ILE A 19 9.05 21.13 -9.85
CA ILE A 19 8.82 19.90 -9.09
C ILE A 19 8.35 20.33 -7.71
N ILE A 20 7.20 19.82 -7.27
CA ILE A 20 6.73 19.99 -5.89
C ILE A 20 6.93 18.69 -5.11
N SER A 21 7.36 18.79 -3.85
CA SER A 21 7.58 17.64 -2.97
C SER A 21 7.11 17.93 -1.55
N PRO A 22 6.56 16.93 -0.83
CA PRO A 22 6.21 17.07 0.57
C PRO A 22 7.47 17.23 1.43
N ASN A 23 7.50 18.26 2.28
CA ASN A 23 8.65 18.54 3.16
C ASN A 23 8.81 17.56 4.35
N THR A 24 7.98 16.52 4.43
CA THR A 24 7.90 15.58 5.55
C THR A 24 8.62 14.26 5.32
N CYS A 25 9.31 14.05 4.19
CA CYS A 25 9.96 12.78 3.86
C CYS A 25 11.48 12.93 3.64
N PRO A 26 12.32 12.70 4.68
CA PRO A 26 13.76 12.94 4.60
C PRO A 26 14.50 12.13 3.52
N ALA A 27 14.12 10.86 3.30
CA ALA A 27 14.75 10.01 2.28
C ALA A 27 14.47 10.52 0.85
N ARG A 28 13.25 11.01 0.59
CA ARG A 28 12.88 11.61 -0.69
C ARG A 28 13.71 12.87 -0.98
N ASN A 29 13.87 13.72 0.02
CA ASN A 29 14.66 14.95 -0.07
C ASN A 29 16.17 14.70 -0.34
N GLN A 30 16.66 13.47 -0.24
CA GLN A 30 18.06 13.14 -0.52
C GLN A 30 18.34 12.82 -1.98
N TRP A 31 17.39 12.20 -2.70
CA TRP A 31 17.60 11.82 -4.10
C TRP A 31 17.06 12.86 -5.09
N GLU A 32 16.00 13.60 -4.74
CA GLU A 32 15.39 14.58 -5.64
C GLU A 32 16.34 15.70 -6.09
N PRO A 33 17.29 16.22 -5.27
CA PRO A 33 18.28 17.19 -5.72
C PRO A 33 19.17 16.69 -6.88
N LEU A 34 19.22 15.39 -7.14
CA LEU A 34 19.87 14.84 -8.33
C LEU A 34 19.15 15.28 -9.61
N LEU A 35 17.82 15.45 -9.58
CA LEU A 35 17.03 15.92 -10.72
C LEU A 35 17.42 17.35 -11.13
N ASP A 36 17.70 18.21 -10.16
CA ASP A 36 18.17 19.59 -10.38
C ASP A 36 19.48 19.66 -11.16
N GLN A 37 20.31 18.61 -11.08
CA GLN A 37 21.60 18.53 -11.78
C GLN A 37 21.48 17.79 -13.12
N ILE A 38 20.53 16.87 -13.23
CA ILE A 38 20.37 15.97 -14.37
C ILE A 38 19.51 16.60 -15.46
N LEU A 39 18.34 17.14 -15.12
CA LEU A 39 17.38 17.63 -16.11
C LEU A 39 17.91 18.84 -16.92
N PRO A 40 18.74 19.75 -16.36
CA PRO A 40 19.38 20.79 -17.16
C PRO A 40 20.30 20.24 -18.27
N GLN A 41 20.83 19.02 -18.11
CA GLN A 41 21.66 18.40 -19.15
C GLN A 41 20.88 18.04 -20.42
N ILE A 42 19.55 17.92 -20.32
CA ILE A 42 18.64 17.69 -21.45
C ILE A 42 17.84 18.95 -21.83
N GLY A 43 18.23 20.11 -21.27
CA GLY A 43 17.64 21.41 -21.59
C GLY A 43 16.37 21.75 -20.80
N ILE A 44 16.13 21.08 -19.68
CA ILE A 44 14.99 21.37 -18.78
C ILE A 44 15.53 22.01 -17.52
N ASN A 45 15.19 23.27 -17.26
CA ASN A 45 15.55 23.92 -16.00
C ASN A 45 14.54 23.56 -14.92
N VAL A 46 15.01 23.26 -13.71
CA VAL A 46 14.17 22.77 -12.61
C VAL A 46 14.13 23.80 -11.50
N THR A 47 12.93 24.11 -11.03
CA THR A 47 12.70 24.75 -9.73
C THR A 47 12.08 23.73 -8.81
N HIS A 48 12.79 23.36 -7.74
CA HIS A 48 12.27 22.41 -6.76
C HIS A 48 11.69 23.13 -5.55
N VAL A 49 10.44 22.80 -5.20
CA VAL A 49 9.67 23.44 -4.13
C VAL A 49 9.24 22.40 -3.09
N TYR A 50 9.78 22.52 -1.88
CA TYR A 50 9.40 21.70 -0.73
C TYR A 50 8.30 22.38 0.07
N ILE A 51 7.11 21.80 0.07
CA ILE A 51 5.90 22.37 0.71
C ILE A 51 5.16 21.33 1.54
N ASN A 52 4.27 21.77 2.42
CA ASN A 52 3.45 20.85 3.22
C ASN A 52 2.29 20.29 2.39
N TRP A 53 1.67 19.22 2.89
CA TRP A 53 0.54 18.54 2.24
C TRP A 53 -0.67 19.42 1.99
N GLY A 54 -0.96 20.41 2.85
CA GLY A 54 -2.08 21.33 2.64
C GLY A 54 -1.94 22.12 1.35
N PHE A 55 -0.75 22.68 1.10
CA PHE A 55 -0.47 23.40 -0.15
C PHE A 55 -0.38 22.48 -1.38
N ILE A 56 0.10 21.24 -1.22
CA ILE A 56 0.11 20.26 -2.30
C ILE A 56 -1.33 19.94 -2.70
N SER A 57 -2.18 19.65 -1.73
CA SER A 57 -3.58 19.30 -1.93
C SER A 57 -4.36 20.39 -2.67
N GLU A 58 -4.22 21.66 -2.29
CA GLU A 58 -4.85 22.81 -2.99
C GLU A 58 -4.43 22.95 -4.47
N ARG A 59 -3.28 22.37 -4.84
CA ARG A 59 -2.72 22.41 -6.21
C ARG A 59 -3.00 21.13 -7.01
N THR A 60 -3.58 20.11 -6.38
CA THR A 60 -3.77 18.76 -6.92
C THR A 60 -5.20 18.30 -6.65
N TRP A 61 -5.42 17.40 -5.67
CA TRP A 61 -6.72 16.82 -5.32
C TRP A 61 -7.82 17.86 -5.08
N ASN A 62 -7.50 18.95 -4.36
CA ASN A 62 -8.45 19.96 -3.93
C ASN A 62 -8.40 21.22 -4.81
N TYR A 63 -7.80 21.17 -6.00
CA TYR A 63 -7.90 22.28 -6.93
C TYR A 63 -9.37 22.46 -7.36
N PRO A 64 -9.96 23.67 -7.28
CA PRO A 64 -11.38 23.90 -7.53
C PRO A 64 -11.69 23.97 -9.04
N VAL A 65 -11.56 22.82 -9.70
CA VAL A 65 -11.77 22.65 -11.14
C VAL A 65 -13.16 23.15 -11.55
N GLY A 66 -13.21 24.06 -12.53
CA GLY A 66 -14.45 24.57 -13.11
C GLY A 66 -15.22 25.58 -12.25
N GLU A 67 -14.71 25.95 -11.07
CA GLU A 67 -15.28 27.03 -10.26
C GLU A 67 -15.01 28.43 -10.86
N GLU A 68 -15.81 29.43 -10.47
CA GLU A 68 -15.66 30.80 -10.99
C GLU A 68 -14.25 31.35 -10.68
N GLY A 69 -13.48 31.62 -11.73
CA GLY A 69 -12.11 32.13 -11.61
C GLY A 69 -11.01 31.07 -11.71
N TYR A 70 -11.37 29.79 -11.88
CA TYR A 70 -10.45 28.66 -12.02
C TYR A 70 -10.55 27.99 -13.40
N GLU A 71 -9.53 27.22 -13.78
CA GLU A 71 -9.52 26.47 -15.03
C GLU A 71 -10.40 25.20 -14.93
N ASP A 72 -10.82 24.66 -16.09
CA ASP A 72 -11.59 23.41 -16.20
C ASP A 72 -10.75 22.14 -16.01
N HIS A 73 -9.51 22.31 -15.54
CA HIS A 73 -8.52 21.29 -15.27
C HIS A 73 -7.48 21.87 -14.28
N ILE A 74 -6.66 21.02 -13.65
CA ILE A 74 -5.52 21.47 -12.84
C ILE A 74 -4.44 22.02 -13.79
N PRO A 75 -4.12 23.32 -13.72
CA PRO A 75 -3.18 23.94 -14.65
C PRO A 75 -1.72 23.70 -14.23
N SER A 76 -0.77 24.32 -14.92
CA SER A 76 0.64 24.33 -14.52
C SER A 76 0.87 25.04 -13.17
N TYR A 77 2.06 24.84 -12.60
CA TYR A 77 2.43 25.39 -11.29
C TYR A 77 2.25 26.91 -11.18
N GLU A 78 2.69 27.65 -12.20
CA GLU A 78 2.60 29.12 -12.29
C GLU A 78 1.14 29.64 -12.26
N LYS A 79 0.19 28.81 -12.67
CA LYS A 79 -1.24 29.14 -12.67
C LYS A 79 -1.99 28.58 -11.44
N GLY A 80 -1.26 28.07 -10.46
CA GLY A 80 -1.81 27.57 -9.21
C GLY A 80 -2.02 26.05 -9.15
N GLY A 81 -1.68 25.30 -10.19
CA GLY A 81 -1.66 23.83 -10.14
C GLY A 81 -0.24 23.30 -9.87
N TYR A 82 0.20 22.32 -10.66
CA TYR A 82 1.53 21.69 -10.56
C TYR A 82 2.02 21.20 -11.94
N ASP A 83 3.33 21.02 -12.10
CA ASP A 83 3.92 20.43 -13.32
C ASP A 83 4.31 18.96 -13.08
N ILE A 84 5.10 18.73 -12.03
CA ILE A 84 5.49 17.41 -11.53
C ILE A 84 5.35 17.39 -10.01
N LEU A 85 4.77 16.32 -9.46
CA LEU A 85 4.73 16.04 -8.03
C LEU A 85 5.55 14.78 -7.74
N THR A 86 6.40 14.80 -6.72
CA THR A 86 7.12 13.60 -6.29
C THR A 86 6.49 13.04 -5.03
N ILE A 87 5.86 11.86 -5.13
CA ILE A 87 5.18 11.18 -4.03
C ILE A 87 5.46 9.68 -4.05
N GLY A 88 5.06 9.01 -2.97
CA GLY A 88 5.03 7.55 -2.91
C GLY A 88 3.58 7.10 -2.83
N TRP A 89 3.28 5.99 -3.48
CA TRP A 89 2.00 5.31 -3.44
C TRP A 89 2.19 3.89 -2.94
N GLY A 90 1.10 3.29 -2.47
CA GLY A 90 1.02 1.87 -2.15
C GLY A 90 -0.33 1.33 -2.60
N TRP A 91 -0.34 0.06 -2.94
CA TRP A 91 -1.54 -0.70 -3.24
C TRP A 91 -1.79 -1.74 -2.13
N ASP A 92 -2.95 -2.36 -2.14
CA ASP A 92 -3.07 -3.71 -1.59
C ASP A 92 -2.36 -4.71 -2.54
N PHE A 93 -2.21 -5.97 -2.14
CA PHE A 93 -1.69 -7.04 -3.00
C PHE A 93 -2.51 -7.17 -4.29
N ASP A 94 -3.84 -7.04 -4.22
CA ASP A 94 -4.69 -6.95 -5.41
C ASP A 94 -4.68 -5.51 -5.95
N TRP A 95 -4.30 -5.35 -7.20
CA TRP A 95 -4.18 -4.02 -7.80
C TRP A 95 -5.53 -3.47 -8.25
N ASP A 96 -5.95 -2.33 -7.69
CA ASP A 96 -7.07 -1.54 -8.19
C ASP A 96 -6.58 -0.15 -8.68
N PRO A 97 -6.30 0.01 -9.98
CA PRO A 97 -5.84 1.30 -10.51
C PRO A 97 -6.94 2.33 -10.74
N THR A 98 -8.21 2.00 -10.47
CA THR A 98 -9.38 2.83 -10.85
C THR A 98 -9.27 4.24 -10.30
N GLY A 99 -8.91 4.40 -9.03
CA GLY A 99 -8.83 5.71 -8.38
C GLY A 99 -7.81 6.65 -9.03
N LEU A 100 -6.67 6.13 -9.50
CA LEU A 100 -5.56 6.97 -10.00
C LEU A 100 -5.56 7.17 -11.51
N PHE A 101 -6.09 6.22 -12.29
CA PHE A 101 -5.88 6.19 -13.74
C PHE A 101 -7.15 6.11 -14.59
N ASP A 102 -8.31 5.78 -14.02
CA ASP A 102 -9.58 5.85 -14.77
C ASP A 102 -9.89 7.32 -15.11
N SER A 103 -10.26 7.60 -16.35
CA SER A 103 -10.72 8.92 -16.78
C SER A 103 -11.91 9.43 -15.96
N ALA A 104 -12.79 8.54 -15.47
CA ALA A 104 -13.94 8.93 -14.63
C ALA A 104 -13.51 9.43 -13.24
N SER A 105 -12.33 9.01 -12.78
CA SER A 105 -11.76 9.38 -11.47
C SER A 105 -10.98 10.69 -11.49
N ILE A 106 -10.97 11.44 -12.60
CA ILE A 106 -10.33 12.77 -12.65
C ILE A 106 -11.00 13.67 -11.60
N VAL A 107 -10.18 14.43 -10.88
CA VAL A 107 -10.66 15.36 -9.85
C VAL A 107 -11.76 16.28 -10.42
N PRO A 108 -12.84 16.56 -9.67
CA PRO A 108 -13.04 16.25 -8.25
C PRO A 108 -13.70 14.88 -7.97
N ASN A 109 -13.82 13.99 -8.96
CA ASN A 109 -14.59 12.75 -8.79
C ASN A 109 -13.79 11.59 -8.16
N GLY A 110 -12.45 11.67 -8.15
CA GLY A 110 -11.56 10.65 -7.60
C GLY A 110 -10.12 11.15 -7.47
N ASP A 111 -9.17 10.22 -7.42
CA ASP A 111 -7.74 10.50 -7.17
C ASP A 111 -6.89 10.62 -8.43
N ASN A 112 -7.49 10.71 -9.63
CA ASN A 112 -6.75 10.94 -10.87
C ASN A 112 -6.43 12.44 -11.04
N PHE A 113 -5.65 12.98 -10.09
CA PHE A 113 -5.09 14.34 -10.18
C PHE A 113 -3.95 14.43 -11.20
N TYR A 114 -3.48 13.29 -11.74
CA TYR A 114 -2.66 13.20 -12.96
C TYR A 114 -3.39 13.83 -14.14
N GLN A 115 -4.73 13.76 -14.14
CA GLN A 115 -5.60 14.12 -15.26
C GLN A 115 -5.32 13.24 -16.48
N TYR A 116 -4.93 11.99 -16.22
CA TYR A 116 -4.71 10.98 -17.25
C TYR A 116 -6.05 10.58 -17.84
N ASN A 117 -6.13 10.54 -19.17
CA ASN A 117 -7.35 10.25 -19.89
C ASN A 117 -6.99 9.40 -21.12
N SER A 118 -7.39 8.14 -21.09
CA SER A 118 -7.08 7.18 -22.15
C SER A 118 -8.23 6.20 -22.31
N SER A 119 -8.94 6.29 -23.43
CA SER A 119 -10.00 5.33 -23.74
C SER A 119 -9.48 3.90 -23.88
N GLU A 120 -8.21 3.71 -24.24
CA GLU A 120 -7.60 2.36 -24.29
C GLU A 120 -7.43 1.80 -22.88
N PHE A 121 -6.96 2.62 -21.94
CA PHE A 121 -6.87 2.25 -20.53
C PHE A 121 -8.25 1.96 -19.94
N ASP A 122 -9.21 2.86 -20.11
CA ASP A 122 -10.56 2.75 -19.54
C ASP A 122 -11.27 1.47 -20.02
N ASN A 123 -11.21 1.15 -21.32
CA ASN A 123 -11.82 -0.07 -21.86
C ASN A 123 -11.13 -1.33 -21.30
N THR A 124 -9.80 -1.31 -21.19
CA THR A 124 -9.04 -2.45 -20.63
C THR A 124 -9.33 -2.60 -19.13
N LEU A 125 -9.56 -1.49 -18.43
CA LEU A 125 -9.92 -1.47 -17.02
C LEU A 125 -11.31 -2.07 -16.79
N GLU A 126 -12.28 -1.76 -17.65
CA GLU A 126 -13.61 -2.39 -17.60
C GLU A 126 -13.52 -3.91 -17.79
N GLU A 127 -12.70 -4.38 -18.74
CA GLU A 127 -12.43 -5.81 -18.93
C GLU A 127 -11.73 -6.45 -17.72
N TYR A 128 -10.80 -5.73 -17.10
CA TYR A 128 -10.11 -6.17 -15.87
C TYR A 128 -11.09 -6.30 -14.68
N LEU A 129 -11.90 -5.27 -14.44
CA LEU A 129 -12.85 -5.19 -13.32
C LEU A 129 -14.06 -6.12 -13.47
N SER A 130 -14.29 -6.69 -14.65
CA SER A 130 -15.38 -7.65 -14.92
C SER A 130 -14.91 -9.10 -15.03
N GLU A 131 -13.60 -9.36 -14.97
CA GLU A 131 -13.03 -10.70 -15.12
C GLU A 131 -12.82 -11.39 -13.76
N PHE A 132 -13.69 -12.36 -13.45
CA PHE A 132 -13.66 -13.15 -12.21
C PHE A 132 -12.66 -14.31 -12.27
N GLU A 133 -12.18 -14.69 -13.45
CA GLU A 133 -11.12 -15.70 -13.58
C GLU A 133 -9.74 -15.05 -13.40
N LEU A 134 -9.11 -15.27 -12.24
CA LEU A 134 -7.83 -14.66 -11.86
C LEU A 134 -6.75 -14.77 -12.96
N SER A 135 -6.67 -15.91 -13.65
CA SER A 135 -5.66 -16.12 -14.69
C SER A 135 -5.79 -15.14 -15.86
N LYS A 136 -7.03 -14.85 -16.29
CA LYS A 136 -7.33 -13.89 -17.36
C LYS A 136 -7.26 -12.46 -16.86
N ARG A 137 -7.71 -12.22 -15.62
CA ARG A 137 -7.58 -10.93 -14.95
C ARG A 137 -6.13 -10.47 -14.87
N ILE A 138 -5.20 -11.38 -14.56
CA ILE A 138 -3.75 -11.10 -14.56
C ILE A 138 -3.26 -10.68 -15.95
N GLU A 139 -3.76 -11.27 -17.04
CA GLU A 139 -3.37 -10.83 -18.39
C GLU A 139 -3.87 -9.40 -18.68
N LYS A 140 -5.08 -9.04 -18.24
CA LYS A 140 -5.59 -7.66 -18.31
C LYS A 140 -4.80 -6.67 -17.46
N ALA A 141 -4.36 -7.07 -16.27
CA ALA A 141 -3.45 -6.25 -15.47
C ALA A 141 -2.14 -5.95 -16.21
N LYS A 142 -1.58 -6.92 -16.96
CA LYS A 142 -0.37 -6.68 -17.76
C LYS A 142 -0.62 -5.74 -18.95
N GLU A 143 -1.78 -5.86 -19.60
CA GLU A 143 -2.19 -4.93 -20.66
C GLU A 143 -2.30 -3.49 -20.12
N LEU A 144 -2.94 -3.29 -18.95
CA LEU A 144 -3.00 -1.98 -18.26
C LEU A 144 -1.61 -1.42 -17.96
N GLN A 145 -0.71 -2.25 -17.43
CA GLN A 145 0.67 -1.85 -17.17
C GLN A 145 1.41 -1.46 -18.45
N SER A 146 1.20 -2.16 -19.56
CA SER A 146 1.82 -1.83 -20.85
C SER A 146 1.36 -0.46 -21.35
N ILE A 147 0.08 -0.13 -21.19
CA ILE A 147 -0.47 1.19 -21.54
C ILE A 147 0.20 2.28 -20.68
N LEU A 148 0.21 2.11 -19.36
CA LEU A 148 0.83 3.08 -18.44
C LEU A 148 2.34 3.21 -18.66
N TYR A 149 3.03 2.12 -18.99
CA TYR A 149 4.45 2.10 -19.33
C TYR A 149 4.73 2.97 -20.57
N ASN A 150 3.88 2.90 -21.59
CA ASN A 150 4.07 3.68 -22.81
C ASN A 150 3.65 5.15 -22.64
N ASP A 151 2.54 5.40 -21.95
CA ASP A 151 1.99 6.75 -21.77
C ASP A 151 2.77 7.58 -20.75
N LEU A 152 3.34 6.94 -19.72
CA LEU A 152 4.10 7.54 -18.61
C LEU A 152 3.37 8.70 -17.90
N PRO A 153 2.09 8.58 -17.48
CA PRO A 153 1.50 9.57 -16.57
C PRO A 153 2.20 9.57 -15.21
N SER A 154 2.80 8.44 -14.84
CA SER A 154 3.66 8.25 -13.69
C SER A 154 5.02 7.73 -14.15
N ILE A 155 6.10 8.36 -13.69
CA ILE A 155 7.46 7.85 -13.84
C ILE A 155 7.88 7.19 -12.53
N ALA A 156 7.72 5.87 -12.44
CA ALA A 156 8.19 5.09 -11.30
C ALA A 156 9.72 5.17 -11.17
N VAL A 157 10.21 5.59 -10.01
CA VAL A 157 11.64 5.79 -9.70
C VAL A 157 12.21 4.53 -9.06
N PHE A 158 11.61 4.05 -7.97
CA PHE A 158 12.00 2.81 -7.30
C PHE A 158 10.84 2.18 -6.54
N TYR A 159 10.91 0.87 -6.35
CA TYR A 159 10.12 0.10 -5.39
C TYR A 159 10.93 0.00 -4.09
N PRO A 160 10.52 0.65 -2.99
CA PRO A 160 11.21 0.54 -1.73
C PRO A 160 11.12 -0.89 -1.22
N ARG A 161 12.18 -1.32 -0.53
CA ARG A 161 12.22 -2.59 0.17
C ARG A 161 12.61 -2.35 1.62
N GLU A 162 12.24 -3.28 2.46
CA GLU A 162 12.54 -3.27 3.89
C GLU A 162 13.40 -4.49 4.23
N LYS A 163 13.87 -4.54 5.47
CA LYS A 163 14.74 -5.60 5.95
C LYS A 163 14.45 -5.91 7.41
N SER A 164 13.88 -7.08 7.64
CA SER A 164 13.64 -7.58 8.99
C SER A 164 14.64 -8.67 9.35
N PHE A 165 14.95 -8.73 10.65
CA PHE A 165 15.90 -9.68 11.22
C PHE A 165 15.16 -10.65 12.13
N TYR A 166 15.60 -11.90 12.14
CA TYR A 166 15.03 -12.93 12.99
C TYR A 166 16.09 -13.90 13.49
N LEU A 167 15.88 -14.42 14.69
CA LEU A 167 16.82 -15.32 15.35
C LEU A 167 16.77 -16.70 14.67
N HIS A 168 17.92 -17.36 14.58
CA HIS A 168 17.99 -18.73 14.07
C HIS A 168 17.04 -19.66 14.83
N GLY A 169 16.25 -20.43 14.09
CA GLY A 169 15.20 -21.30 14.63
C GLY A 169 13.78 -20.77 14.41
N VAL A 170 13.62 -19.46 14.19
CA VAL A 170 12.36 -18.89 13.69
C VAL A 170 12.16 -19.32 12.24
N SER A 171 10.96 -19.79 11.90
CA SER A 171 10.61 -20.22 10.55
C SER A 171 9.11 -20.09 10.28
N ASN A 172 8.72 -20.21 9.00
CA ASN A 172 7.35 -20.09 8.51
C ASN A 172 6.69 -18.72 8.81
N VAL A 173 7.50 -17.66 8.87
CA VAL A 173 7.02 -16.28 8.93
C VAL A 173 6.98 -15.76 7.50
N ASP A 174 5.79 -15.38 7.04
CA ASP A 174 5.66 -14.53 5.86
C ASP A 174 5.86 -13.07 6.31
N PHE A 175 7.06 -12.55 6.05
CA PHE A 175 7.43 -11.20 6.43
C PHE A 175 6.72 -10.13 5.59
N GLU A 176 6.26 -10.44 4.38
CA GLU A 176 5.50 -9.49 3.56
C GLU A 176 4.10 -9.29 4.14
N LEU A 177 3.45 -10.35 4.61
CA LEU A 177 2.19 -10.21 5.36
C LEU A 177 2.37 -9.57 6.73
N LEU A 178 3.49 -9.82 7.41
CA LEU A 178 3.79 -9.17 8.70
C LEU A 178 3.92 -7.65 8.53
N GLU A 179 4.69 -7.18 7.55
CA GLU A 179 4.84 -5.73 7.31
C GLU A 179 3.57 -5.07 6.78
N GLN A 180 2.67 -5.83 6.15
CA GLN A 180 1.32 -5.35 5.77
C GLN A 180 0.31 -5.42 6.93
N GLY A 181 0.74 -5.73 8.16
CA GLY A 181 -0.13 -5.73 9.33
C GLY A 181 -1.06 -6.94 9.45
N ILE A 182 -0.94 -7.95 8.59
CA ILE A 182 -1.87 -9.09 8.48
C ILE A 182 -1.18 -10.46 8.57
N PRO A 183 -0.38 -10.72 9.62
CA PRO A 183 0.41 -11.94 9.71
C PRO A 183 -0.44 -13.19 9.98
N ARG A 184 -0.06 -14.29 9.32
CA ARG A 184 -0.61 -15.63 9.57
C ARG A 184 0.20 -16.37 10.62
N THR A 185 -0.01 -15.98 11.88
CA THR A 185 0.80 -16.42 13.04
C THR A 185 0.57 -17.87 13.45
N GLU A 186 -0.52 -18.50 13.02
CA GLU A 186 -0.81 -19.92 13.26
C GLU A 186 0.24 -20.86 12.65
N TYR A 187 0.96 -20.39 11.62
CA TYR A 187 1.99 -21.17 10.94
C TYR A 187 3.40 -20.92 11.48
N TRP A 188 3.60 -19.87 12.27
CA TRP A 188 4.91 -19.49 12.80
C TRP A 188 5.48 -20.59 13.69
N LYS A 189 6.81 -20.75 13.64
CA LYS A 189 7.54 -21.78 14.39
C LYS A 189 8.81 -21.22 14.97
N ASN A 190 9.20 -21.76 16.11
CA ASN A 190 10.51 -21.58 16.69
C ASN A 190 11.04 -22.96 17.13
N SER A 191 12.25 -23.34 16.69
CA SER A 191 12.82 -24.67 16.99
C SER A 191 13.31 -24.81 18.43
N GLU A 192 13.59 -23.71 19.11
CA GLU A 192 14.21 -23.70 20.44
C GLU A 192 13.20 -23.52 21.58
N LYS A 193 12.04 -22.92 21.29
CA LYS A 193 11.00 -22.61 22.29
C LYS A 193 9.62 -22.52 21.66
N ASN A 194 8.58 -22.56 22.49
CA ASN A 194 7.18 -22.48 22.05
C ASN A 194 6.63 -21.04 22.03
N ASN A 195 7.49 -20.02 21.96
CA ASN A 195 7.04 -18.64 21.83
C ASN A 195 7.95 -17.86 20.87
N ILE A 196 7.43 -16.73 20.40
CA ILE A 196 8.18 -15.76 19.60
C ILE A 196 7.98 -14.39 20.23
N THR A 197 9.08 -13.68 20.47
CA THR A 197 9.07 -12.28 20.86
C THR A 197 9.34 -11.40 19.64
N TYR A 198 8.36 -10.59 19.26
CA TYR A 198 8.46 -9.56 18.23
C TYR A 198 8.77 -8.20 18.86
N MET A 199 9.89 -7.59 18.49
CA MET A 199 10.28 -6.26 18.97
C MET A 199 9.93 -5.18 17.96
N THR A 200 9.28 -4.12 18.42
CA THR A 200 8.89 -2.98 17.58
C THR A 200 9.15 -1.64 18.26
N TYR A 201 9.38 -0.61 17.44
CA TYR A 201 9.58 0.76 17.91
C TYR A 201 8.26 1.45 18.29
N TYR A 202 7.15 0.95 17.76
CA TYR A 202 5.83 1.52 18.00
C TYR A 202 5.40 1.33 19.46
N ASP A 203 4.70 2.33 19.96
CA ASP A 203 4.06 2.28 21.28
C ASP A 203 2.72 1.57 21.15
N PHE A 204 2.23 1.05 22.27
CA PHE A 204 0.89 0.51 22.38
C PHE A 204 0.08 1.46 23.26
N TYR A 205 -0.95 2.09 22.69
CA TYR A 205 -1.68 3.18 23.34
C TYR A 205 -3.08 2.75 23.76
N SER A 206 -3.75 2.01 22.88
CA SER A 206 -5.16 1.64 23.01
C SER A 206 -5.26 0.15 23.31
N PRO A 207 -5.87 -0.23 24.45
CA PRO A 207 -6.17 -1.62 24.68
C PRO A 207 -7.33 -2.12 23.82
N ASN A 208 -8.05 -1.25 23.09
CA ASN A 208 -9.11 -1.70 22.21
C ASN A 208 -8.57 -2.21 20.87
N LEU A 209 -8.15 -3.48 20.84
CA LEU A 209 -7.66 -4.16 19.64
C LEU A 209 -8.73 -4.37 18.55
N PHE A 210 -10.01 -4.10 18.82
CA PHE A 210 -11.04 -4.07 17.78
C PHE A 210 -10.91 -2.81 16.90
N LEU A 211 -10.42 -1.69 17.44
CA LEU A 211 -10.32 -0.42 16.69
C LEU A 211 -9.04 -0.30 15.87
N LYS A 212 -7.96 -0.99 16.28
CA LYS A 212 -6.69 -1.06 15.54
C LYS A 212 -6.10 0.35 15.26
N ASP A 213 -6.00 1.20 16.29
CA ASP A 213 -5.72 2.64 16.13
C ASP A 213 -4.31 2.95 15.57
N ASN A 214 -3.38 1.98 15.61
CA ASN A 214 -2.05 2.09 15.02
C ASN A 214 -1.53 0.75 14.50
N TYR A 215 -0.38 0.79 13.83
CA TYR A 215 0.26 -0.36 13.19
C TYR A 215 0.41 -1.60 14.09
N ILE A 216 0.83 -1.45 15.35
CA ILE A 216 1.03 -2.62 16.21
C ILE A 216 -0.30 -3.19 16.71
N GLU A 217 -1.27 -2.31 16.94
CA GLU A 217 -2.64 -2.69 17.31
C GLU A 217 -3.36 -3.36 16.14
N GLU A 218 -3.10 -2.93 14.90
CA GLU A 218 -3.57 -3.59 13.69
C GLU A 218 -3.02 -5.01 13.57
N ILE A 219 -1.71 -5.21 13.74
CA ILE A 219 -1.10 -6.55 13.76
C ILE A 219 -1.77 -7.43 14.82
N MET A 220 -1.88 -6.95 16.06
CA MET A 220 -2.47 -7.73 17.15
C MET A 220 -3.95 -8.01 16.92
N GLY A 221 -4.71 -7.03 16.44
CA GLY A 221 -6.12 -7.16 16.07
C GLY A 221 -6.31 -8.22 14.98
N ASN A 222 -5.53 -8.15 13.91
CA ASN A 222 -5.55 -9.12 12.80
C ASN A 222 -5.05 -10.53 13.18
N ILE A 223 -4.49 -10.71 14.38
CA ILE A 223 -4.17 -12.03 14.95
C ILE A 223 -5.35 -12.56 15.79
N ILE A 224 -6.12 -11.67 16.42
CA ILE A 224 -7.22 -12.02 17.33
C ILE A 224 -8.55 -12.18 16.57
N PHE A 225 -8.80 -11.34 15.58
CA PHE A 225 -10.02 -11.30 14.79
C PHE A 225 -9.72 -11.72 13.36
N TYR A 226 -10.52 -12.66 12.86
CA TYR A 226 -10.44 -13.20 11.49
C TYR A 226 -11.78 -12.97 10.80
N GLY A 227 -11.75 -12.81 9.48
CA GLY A 227 -12.91 -12.77 8.61
C GLY A 227 -13.23 -14.14 7.97
N LEU A 228 -14.20 -14.15 7.04
CA LEU A 228 -14.52 -15.35 6.27
C LEU A 228 -13.33 -15.81 5.41
N PHE A 229 -12.54 -14.85 4.93
CA PHE A 229 -11.36 -15.05 4.10
C PHE A 229 -10.14 -14.34 4.70
N GLU A 230 -8.96 -14.91 4.49
CA GLU A 230 -7.68 -14.32 4.89
C GLU A 230 -6.65 -14.41 3.77
N ARG A 231 -5.61 -13.58 3.81
CA ARG A 231 -4.49 -13.66 2.86
C ARG A 231 -3.63 -14.90 3.15
N ALA A 232 -3.28 -15.66 2.11
CA ALA A 232 -2.42 -16.85 2.23
C ALA A 232 -0.92 -16.49 2.26
N GLN A 233 -0.11 -17.14 3.14
CA GLN A 233 1.35 -16.91 3.37
C GLN A 233 2.31 -17.03 2.17
N ASN A 234 1.83 -17.34 0.97
CA ASN A 234 2.73 -17.62 -0.17
C ASN A 234 2.25 -16.98 -1.46
N THR A 235 0.94 -17.04 -1.68
CA THR A 235 0.31 -16.50 -2.88
C THR A 235 -0.20 -15.08 -2.65
N HIS A 236 -0.35 -14.67 -1.38
CA HIS A 236 -1.04 -13.45 -0.96
C HIS A 236 -2.45 -13.31 -1.54
N LEU A 237 -3.04 -14.39 -2.04
CA LEU A 237 -4.44 -14.41 -2.45
C LEU A 237 -5.31 -14.63 -1.21
N TYR A 238 -6.53 -14.09 -1.25
CA TYR A 238 -7.54 -14.45 -0.27
C TYR A 238 -7.93 -15.92 -0.42
N GLU A 239 -7.93 -16.64 0.71
CA GLU A 239 -8.38 -18.01 0.83
C GLU A 239 -9.48 -18.13 1.90
N PRO A 240 -10.43 -19.06 1.75
CA PRO A 240 -11.40 -19.35 2.81
C PRO A 240 -10.70 -19.79 4.10
N VAL A 241 -11.07 -19.19 5.24
CA VAL A 241 -10.60 -19.62 6.58
C VAL A 241 -11.78 -19.96 7.48
N ILE A 242 -12.57 -18.96 7.89
CA ILE A 242 -13.84 -19.20 8.58
C ILE A 242 -14.88 -19.70 7.58
N ALA A 243 -14.82 -19.26 6.33
CA ALA A 243 -15.54 -19.90 5.24
C ALA A 243 -14.98 -21.30 4.96
N GLN A 244 -15.86 -22.29 4.79
CA GLN A 244 -15.51 -23.61 4.28
C GLN A 244 -15.55 -23.64 2.75
N ASN A 245 -16.61 -23.08 2.17
CA ASN A 245 -16.78 -22.99 0.72
C ASN A 245 -17.68 -21.80 0.36
N TYR A 246 -17.76 -21.47 -0.93
CA TYR A 246 -18.67 -20.43 -1.41
C TYR A 246 -19.15 -20.74 -2.83
N SER A 247 -20.24 -20.07 -3.22
CA SER A 247 -20.75 -20.03 -4.59
C SER A 247 -21.05 -18.59 -5.01
N ILE A 248 -20.90 -18.30 -6.30
CA ILE A 248 -21.18 -17.00 -6.91
C ILE A 248 -22.31 -17.17 -7.93
N SER A 249 -23.31 -16.29 -7.89
CA SER A 249 -24.42 -16.28 -8.86
C SER A 249 -23.96 -16.05 -10.30
N GLU A 250 -24.84 -16.34 -11.26
CA GLU A 250 -24.57 -16.11 -12.69
C GLU A 250 -24.31 -14.63 -13.00
N ASP A 251 -25.06 -13.73 -12.37
CA ASP A 251 -24.91 -12.28 -12.51
C ASP A 251 -23.78 -11.69 -11.65
N LYS A 252 -23.04 -12.53 -10.91
CA LYS A 252 -21.87 -12.15 -10.09
C LYS A 252 -22.14 -11.17 -8.95
N ARG A 253 -23.40 -10.94 -8.61
CA ARG A 253 -23.80 -10.03 -7.53
C ARG A 253 -24.08 -10.73 -6.20
N ILE A 254 -24.32 -12.03 -6.21
CA ILE A 254 -24.64 -12.79 -5.01
C ILE A 254 -23.53 -13.78 -4.72
N ILE A 255 -22.98 -13.71 -3.50
CA ILE A 255 -22.01 -14.64 -2.97
C ILE A 255 -22.63 -15.35 -1.78
N THR A 256 -22.76 -16.67 -1.84
CA THR A 256 -23.27 -17.49 -0.73
C THR A 256 -22.10 -18.27 -0.14
N VAL A 257 -21.89 -18.15 1.16
CA VAL A 257 -20.77 -18.71 1.89
C VAL A 257 -21.29 -19.71 2.93
N ASP A 258 -20.72 -20.90 2.90
CA ASP A 258 -20.89 -21.92 3.94
C ASP A 258 -19.77 -21.74 4.98
N ILE A 259 -20.15 -21.55 6.23
CA ILE A 259 -19.25 -21.38 7.38
C ILE A 259 -18.71 -22.74 7.82
N ASN A 260 -17.45 -22.78 8.18
CA ASN A 260 -16.81 -23.98 8.71
C ASN A 260 -17.32 -24.26 10.13
N HIS A 261 -17.98 -25.41 10.35
CA HIS A 261 -18.43 -25.83 11.70
C HIS A 261 -17.28 -26.01 12.72
N GLY A 262 -16.02 -25.98 12.26
CA GLY A 262 -14.83 -25.93 13.10
C GLY A 262 -14.46 -24.52 13.56
N ALA A 263 -15.18 -23.47 13.17
CA ALA A 263 -14.93 -22.09 13.56
C ALA A 263 -15.50 -21.79 14.94
N TYR A 264 -14.64 -21.31 15.84
CA TYR A 264 -14.99 -20.99 17.22
C TYR A 264 -14.31 -19.70 17.63
N PHE A 265 -15.02 -18.90 18.42
CA PHE A 265 -14.45 -17.79 19.16
C PHE A 265 -13.51 -18.30 20.26
N SER A 266 -12.62 -17.44 20.75
CA SER A 266 -11.65 -17.80 21.80
C SER A 266 -12.27 -18.16 23.16
N ASN A 267 -13.56 -17.85 23.37
CA ASN A 267 -14.32 -18.28 24.54
C ASN A 267 -14.97 -19.68 24.37
N GLY A 268 -14.91 -20.27 23.17
CA GLY A 268 -15.49 -21.57 22.82
C GLY A 268 -16.89 -21.53 22.23
N ASP A 269 -17.49 -20.34 22.06
CA ASP A 269 -18.74 -20.20 21.31
C ASP A 269 -18.50 -20.52 19.83
N PRO A 270 -19.42 -21.24 19.15
CA PRO A 270 -19.32 -21.45 17.70
C PRO A 270 -19.51 -20.12 16.96
N VAL A 271 -18.81 -19.95 15.84
CA VAL A 271 -19.07 -18.86 14.90
C VAL A 271 -20.23 -19.27 14.01
N THR A 272 -21.26 -18.43 13.91
CA THR A 272 -22.46 -18.68 13.10
C THR A 272 -22.70 -17.58 12.07
N ALA A 273 -23.60 -17.82 11.13
CA ALA A 273 -24.03 -16.81 10.15
C ALA A 273 -24.65 -15.57 10.80
N TYR A 274 -25.21 -15.70 12.01
CA TYR A 274 -25.73 -14.56 12.77
C TYR A 274 -24.61 -13.64 13.28
N ASP A 275 -23.45 -14.19 13.60
CA ASP A 275 -22.27 -13.39 13.99
C ASP A 275 -21.72 -12.63 12.79
N VAL A 276 -21.70 -13.26 11.61
CA VAL A 276 -21.31 -12.60 10.36
C VAL A 276 -22.26 -11.45 10.05
N ASP A 277 -23.57 -11.71 9.96
CA ASP A 277 -24.59 -10.71 9.68
C ASP A 277 -24.48 -9.49 10.62
N PHE A 278 -24.39 -9.76 11.92
CA PHE A 278 -24.21 -8.72 12.93
C PHE A 278 -22.92 -7.91 12.75
N SER A 279 -21.80 -8.56 12.41
CA SER A 279 -20.51 -7.88 12.22
C SER A 279 -20.57 -6.86 11.10
N TYR A 280 -21.20 -7.20 9.97
CA TYR A 280 -21.35 -6.29 8.83
C TYR A 280 -22.37 -5.18 9.13
N GLU A 281 -23.47 -5.48 9.83
CA GLU A 281 -24.38 -4.47 10.35
C GLU A 281 -23.66 -3.47 11.27
N LEU A 282 -22.81 -3.97 12.17
CA LEU A 282 -22.02 -3.15 13.08
C LEU A 282 -21.10 -2.20 12.31
N PHE A 283 -20.34 -2.70 11.34
CA PHE A 283 -19.44 -1.86 10.54
C PHE A 283 -20.16 -0.88 9.61
N MET A 284 -21.39 -1.20 9.19
CA MET A 284 -22.25 -0.28 8.42
C MET A 284 -23.12 0.63 9.33
N THR A 285 -22.89 0.65 10.64
CA THR A 285 -23.61 1.53 11.55
C THR A 285 -22.93 2.91 11.63
N PRO A 286 -23.65 4.03 11.36
CA PRO A 286 -23.06 5.37 11.35
C PRO A 286 -22.40 5.79 12.67
N GLY A 287 -22.89 5.29 13.81
CA GLY A 287 -22.30 5.57 15.12
C GLY A 287 -20.96 4.86 15.38
N VAL A 288 -20.60 3.87 14.55
CA VAL A 288 -19.33 3.13 14.63
C VAL A 288 -18.30 3.74 13.70
N ARG A 289 -18.74 4.40 12.62
CA ARG A 289 -17.89 5.04 11.60
C ARG A 289 -16.74 5.87 12.17
N ASP A 290 -16.98 6.65 13.21
CA ASP A 290 -15.99 7.56 13.82
C ASP A 290 -14.92 6.80 14.65
N TYR A 291 -15.18 5.55 15.01
CA TYR A 291 -14.26 4.68 15.76
C TYR A 291 -13.43 3.77 14.86
N LEU A 292 -13.88 3.47 13.64
CA LEU A 292 -13.16 2.62 12.68
C LEU A 292 -12.00 3.42 12.09
N TYR A 293 -10.92 3.53 12.84
CA TYR A 293 -9.69 4.14 12.36
C TYR A 293 -9.01 3.18 11.39
N SER A 294 -9.15 3.43 10.09
CA SER A 294 -8.29 2.84 9.07
C SER A 294 -8.09 3.84 7.93
N TYR A 295 -7.01 3.63 7.17
CA TYR A 295 -6.67 4.43 5.98
C TYR A 295 -7.77 4.38 4.90
N TYR A 296 -8.74 3.45 5.02
CA TYR A 296 -9.94 3.31 4.20
C TYR A 296 -11.14 2.96 5.09
N ASN A 297 -11.90 3.96 5.56
CA ASN A 297 -13.00 3.78 6.50
C ASN A 297 -13.93 2.61 6.09
N THR A 298 -13.92 1.52 6.87
CA THR A 298 -14.68 0.29 6.58
C THR A 298 -16.15 0.55 6.33
N TYR A 299 -16.74 1.54 7.02
CA TYR A 299 -18.12 1.96 6.79
C TYR A 299 -18.30 2.47 5.35
N ASP A 300 -17.45 3.38 4.88
CA ASP A 300 -17.56 3.98 3.55
C ASP A 300 -17.30 2.93 2.47
N LEU A 301 -16.36 2.00 2.72
CA LEU A 301 -16.09 0.87 1.84
C LEU A 301 -17.30 -0.07 1.71
N LEU A 302 -17.83 -0.58 2.83
CA LEU A 302 -18.96 -1.52 2.81
C LEU A 302 -20.23 -0.87 2.23
N THR A 303 -20.54 0.37 2.62
CA THR A 303 -21.71 1.10 2.11
C THR A 303 -21.57 1.54 0.65
N THR A 304 -20.37 1.52 0.08
CA THR A 304 -20.17 1.67 -1.36
C THR A 304 -20.73 0.45 -2.11
N TYR A 305 -20.44 -0.76 -1.64
CA TYR A 305 -20.75 -2.01 -2.36
C TYR A 305 -22.03 -2.73 -1.91
N PHE A 306 -22.49 -2.49 -0.69
CA PHE A 306 -23.74 -3.02 -0.13
C PHE A 306 -24.78 -1.91 -0.01
N GLU A 307 -26.05 -2.24 -0.31
CA GLU A 307 -27.14 -1.25 -0.30
C GLU A 307 -27.50 -0.83 1.13
N ASN A 308 -27.50 -1.79 2.04
CA ASN A 308 -27.80 -1.68 3.47
C ASN A 308 -27.59 -3.06 4.13
N ASN A 309 -27.93 -3.18 5.41
CA ASN A 309 -27.80 -4.42 6.18
C ASN A 309 -28.54 -5.61 5.56
N ASP A 310 -29.67 -5.41 4.85
CA ASP A 310 -30.39 -6.51 4.17
C ASP A 310 -29.60 -7.10 2.97
N SER A 311 -28.42 -6.55 2.67
CA SER A 311 -27.48 -7.10 1.69
C SER A 311 -26.73 -8.31 2.25
N ILE A 312 -26.64 -8.45 3.57
CA ILE A 312 -26.11 -9.64 4.24
C ILE A 312 -27.31 -10.39 4.82
N ARG A 313 -27.44 -11.67 4.49
CA ARG A 313 -28.62 -12.46 4.84
C ARG A 313 -28.23 -13.81 5.39
N VAL A 314 -28.70 -14.08 6.60
CA VAL A 314 -28.65 -15.42 7.18
C VAL A 314 -29.65 -16.33 6.46
N ILE A 315 -29.15 -17.36 5.79
CA ILE A 315 -29.98 -18.41 5.16
C ILE A 315 -30.31 -19.48 6.20
N ASP A 316 -29.29 -19.91 6.95
CA ASP A 316 -29.38 -20.76 8.14
C ASP A 316 -28.16 -20.53 9.04
N GLU A 317 -28.02 -21.31 10.11
CA GLU A 317 -26.99 -21.13 11.16
C GLU A 317 -25.56 -21.11 10.61
N ASP A 318 -25.28 -21.81 9.52
CA ASP A 318 -23.95 -21.95 8.94
C ASP A 318 -23.85 -21.37 7.51
N THR A 319 -24.90 -20.70 7.02
CA THR A 319 -24.95 -20.20 5.63
C THR A 319 -25.34 -18.74 5.59
N VAL A 320 -24.47 -17.91 5.01
CA VAL A 320 -24.68 -16.45 4.85
C VAL A 320 -24.58 -16.06 3.37
N GLN A 321 -25.43 -15.14 2.96
CA GLN A 321 -25.47 -14.60 1.60
C GLN A 321 -25.13 -13.11 1.61
N PHE A 322 -24.28 -12.69 0.68
CA PHE A 322 -23.91 -11.30 0.41
C PHE A 322 -24.46 -10.89 -0.96
N GLU A 323 -25.20 -9.79 -1.01
CA GLU A 323 -25.77 -9.20 -2.23
C GLU A 323 -25.11 -7.84 -2.52
N PHE A 324 -24.28 -7.80 -3.54
CA PHE A 324 -23.58 -6.59 -3.99
C PHE A 324 -24.49 -5.75 -4.89
N LYS A 325 -24.30 -4.42 -4.85
CA LYS A 325 -24.99 -3.49 -5.77
C LYS A 325 -24.66 -3.80 -7.22
N GLU A 326 -23.40 -4.10 -7.50
CA GLU A 326 -22.87 -4.46 -8.82
C GLU A 326 -21.81 -5.56 -8.67
N PRO A 327 -21.47 -6.30 -9.74
CA PRO A 327 -20.37 -7.26 -9.71
C PRO A 327 -19.07 -6.61 -9.23
N TYR A 328 -18.39 -7.23 -8.27
CA TYR A 328 -17.15 -6.70 -7.71
C TYR A 328 -16.09 -7.79 -7.61
N ILE A 329 -15.00 -7.66 -8.37
CA ILE A 329 -13.95 -8.69 -8.47
C ILE A 329 -13.04 -8.80 -7.24
N PHE A 330 -13.01 -7.79 -6.38
CA PHE A 330 -12.27 -7.80 -5.11
C PHE A 330 -13.17 -8.15 -3.92
N TRP A 331 -14.31 -8.81 -4.17
CA TRP A 331 -15.21 -9.28 -3.13
C TRP A 331 -14.54 -10.06 -1.98
N PRO A 332 -13.44 -10.85 -2.16
CA PRO A 332 -12.85 -11.56 -1.03
C PRO A 332 -12.30 -10.61 0.03
N TYR A 333 -11.85 -9.41 -0.36
CA TYR A 333 -11.42 -8.36 0.57
C TYR A 333 -12.60 -7.86 1.42
N LEU A 334 -13.76 -7.61 0.81
CA LEU A 334 -14.95 -7.23 1.60
C LEU A 334 -15.41 -8.37 2.51
N LEU A 335 -15.09 -9.62 2.16
CA LEU A 335 -15.42 -10.79 2.95
C LEU A 335 -14.34 -11.14 4.00
N SER A 336 -13.24 -10.39 4.08
CA SER A 336 -12.20 -10.53 5.11
C SER A 336 -12.41 -9.63 6.33
N MET A 337 -13.58 -8.99 6.46
CA MET A 337 -13.90 -8.17 7.64
C MET A 337 -13.98 -9.04 8.89
N ASP A 338 -13.44 -8.53 10.00
CA ASP A 338 -13.45 -9.18 11.32
C ASP A 338 -14.84 -9.67 11.71
N ILE A 339 -14.95 -10.94 12.10
CA ILE A 339 -16.18 -11.47 12.69
C ILE A 339 -16.12 -11.32 14.21
N VAL A 340 -17.12 -10.64 14.77
CA VAL A 340 -17.27 -10.43 16.21
C VAL A 340 -18.35 -11.33 16.82
N ASN A 341 -18.23 -11.66 18.11
CA ASN A 341 -19.24 -12.43 18.82
C ASN A 341 -20.49 -11.56 19.05
N LYS A 342 -21.57 -11.85 18.33
CA LYS A 342 -22.81 -11.06 18.32
C LYS A 342 -23.33 -10.82 19.73
N LYS A 343 -23.41 -11.87 20.54
CA LYS A 343 -23.99 -11.80 21.89
C LYS A 343 -23.20 -10.83 22.78
N LEU A 344 -21.88 -10.92 22.78
CA LEU A 344 -21.03 -10.08 23.63
C LEU A 344 -21.09 -8.60 23.22
N PHE A 345 -21.15 -8.33 21.91
CA PHE A 345 -21.27 -6.97 21.39
C PHE A 345 -22.68 -6.40 21.63
N GLU A 346 -23.75 -7.17 21.47
CA GLU A 346 -25.11 -6.74 21.81
C GLU A 346 -25.23 -6.38 23.29
N GLU A 347 -24.76 -7.25 24.20
CA GLU A 347 -24.76 -6.99 25.65
C GLU A 347 -23.97 -5.69 25.97
N TYR A 348 -22.84 -5.47 25.29
CA TYR A 348 -22.07 -4.24 25.44
C TYR A 348 -22.82 -2.99 24.97
N ILE A 349 -23.41 -3.05 23.77
CA ILE A 349 -24.12 -1.94 23.14
C ILE A 349 -25.39 -1.57 23.93
N GLU A 350 -26.09 -2.55 24.50
CA GLU A 350 -27.25 -2.30 25.37
C GLU A 350 -26.88 -1.45 26.59
N ASP A 351 -25.72 -1.72 27.20
CA ASP A 351 -25.25 -1.03 28.41
C ASP A 351 -24.54 0.29 28.12
N ASN A 352 -23.83 0.39 26.99
CA ASN A 352 -22.87 1.48 26.73
C ASN A 352 -23.15 2.27 25.44
N GLY A 353 -24.10 1.83 24.62
CA GLY A 353 -24.27 2.29 23.25
C GLY A 353 -23.08 1.91 22.36
N TYR A 354 -22.94 2.59 21.22
CA TYR A 354 -21.84 2.37 20.26
C TYR A 354 -20.51 3.03 20.68
N ASN A 355 -20.29 3.26 21.98
CA ASN A 355 -19.04 3.85 22.42
C ASN A 355 -17.96 2.77 22.55
N PHE A 356 -17.15 2.58 21.52
CA PHE A 356 -16.09 1.57 21.53
C PHE A 356 -14.75 2.09 22.08
N ASP A 357 -14.66 3.32 22.60
CA ASP A 357 -13.46 3.74 23.34
C ASP A 357 -13.46 3.10 24.74
N THR A 358 -13.01 1.84 24.83
CA THR A 358 -13.17 1.00 26.02
C THR A 358 -12.10 -0.09 26.15
N ASN A 359 -11.85 -0.50 27.41
CA ASN A 359 -11.00 -1.63 27.77
C ASN A 359 -11.83 -2.88 28.10
N ASN A 360 -12.99 -3.03 27.47
CA ASN A 360 -13.86 -4.14 27.80
C ASN A 360 -13.34 -5.44 27.16
N GLN A 361 -12.75 -6.30 27.99
CA GLN A 361 -12.15 -7.56 27.57
C GLN A 361 -13.10 -8.51 26.86
N THR A 362 -14.42 -8.38 27.07
CA THR A 362 -15.39 -9.22 26.33
C THR A 362 -15.40 -8.92 24.83
N LEU A 363 -14.93 -7.73 24.42
CA LEU A 363 -14.84 -7.34 23.01
C LEU A 363 -13.62 -7.93 22.30
N PHE A 364 -12.64 -8.49 23.03
CA PHE A 364 -11.44 -9.14 22.46
C PHE A 364 -11.66 -10.64 22.18
N ILE A 365 -12.88 -11.12 22.32
CA ILE A 365 -13.26 -12.49 22.00
C ILE A 365 -13.44 -12.59 20.48
N GLY A 366 -12.33 -12.81 19.78
CA GLY A 366 -12.28 -13.01 18.34
C GLY A 366 -12.18 -14.48 17.94
N ALA A 367 -12.29 -14.72 16.63
CA ALA A 367 -12.24 -16.04 16.00
C ALA A 367 -10.85 -16.40 15.42
N GLY A 368 -9.81 -15.63 15.74
CA GLY A 368 -8.44 -15.84 15.27
C GLY A 368 -7.63 -16.89 16.04
N PRO A 369 -6.40 -17.19 15.58
CA PRO A 369 -5.55 -18.25 16.14
C PRO A 369 -4.95 -17.94 17.51
N PHE A 370 -4.88 -16.67 17.92
CA PHE A 370 -4.45 -16.28 19.27
C PHE A 370 -5.48 -15.36 19.92
N THR A 371 -5.38 -15.23 21.24
CA THR A 371 -6.29 -14.41 22.08
C THR A 371 -5.48 -13.72 23.18
N LEU A 372 -6.09 -12.71 23.80
CA LEU A 372 -5.48 -11.91 24.87
C LEU A 372 -6.42 -11.80 26.08
N ASN A 373 -5.86 -11.76 27.28
CA ASN A 373 -6.49 -11.21 28.49
C ASN A 373 -5.76 -9.94 28.93
N GLU A 374 -6.35 -8.77 28.65
CA GLU A 374 -5.73 -7.46 28.92
C GLU A 374 -5.28 -7.27 30.38
N THR A 375 -5.93 -7.92 31.37
CA THR A 375 -5.54 -7.76 32.78
C THR A 375 -4.21 -8.44 33.12
N THR A 376 -3.92 -9.58 32.50
CA THR A 376 -2.76 -10.42 32.85
C THR A 376 -1.66 -10.37 31.82
N ASP A 377 -2.02 -10.06 30.59
CA ASP A 377 -1.15 -10.22 29.43
C ASP A 377 -0.62 -8.89 28.93
N TYR A 378 -1.13 -7.78 29.47
CA TYR A 378 -0.54 -6.46 29.31
C TYR A 378 0.35 -6.12 30.49
N ASN A 379 1.63 -5.86 30.21
CA ASN A 379 2.58 -5.40 31.20
C ASN A 379 3.14 -4.03 30.80
N LEU A 380 2.52 -2.99 31.36
CA LEU A 380 2.90 -1.59 31.22
C LEU A 380 4.32 -1.28 31.68
N GLU A 381 4.80 -1.95 32.74
CA GLU A 381 6.13 -1.71 33.29
C GLU A 381 7.23 -2.16 32.32
N ASN A 382 6.99 -3.28 31.64
CA ASN A 382 7.92 -3.87 30.68
C ASN A 382 7.57 -3.58 29.21
N GLN A 383 6.49 -2.83 28.95
CA GLN A 383 5.97 -2.54 27.60
C GLN A 383 5.79 -3.81 26.76
N THR A 384 5.14 -4.82 27.34
CA THR A 384 4.87 -6.09 26.65
C THR A 384 3.38 -6.40 26.57
N VAL A 385 2.97 -6.97 25.45
CA VAL A 385 1.64 -7.59 25.24
C VAL A 385 1.86 -9.05 24.87
N THR A 386 1.22 -9.99 25.56
CA THR A 386 1.33 -11.42 25.26
C THR A 386 0.04 -11.98 24.68
N LEU A 387 0.08 -12.45 23.43
CA LEU A 387 -1.02 -13.21 22.84
C LEU A 387 -0.80 -14.70 23.12
N HIS A 388 -1.85 -15.40 23.53
CA HIS A 388 -1.83 -16.83 23.83
C HIS A 388 -2.58 -17.62 22.77
N LYS A 389 -2.14 -18.83 22.49
CA LYS A 389 -2.81 -19.72 21.53
C LYS A 389 -4.30 -19.87 21.88
N ASN A 390 -5.17 -19.69 20.88
CA ASN A 390 -6.59 -19.99 21.02
C ASN A 390 -6.79 -21.52 21.05
N GLU A 391 -7.15 -22.07 22.21
CA GLU A 391 -7.37 -23.52 22.39
C GLU A 391 -8.57 -24.06 21.58
N TYR A 392 -9.44 -23.18 21.07
CA TYR A 392 -10.59 -23.54 20.24
C TYR A 392 -10.30 -23.47 18.73
N TRP A 393 -9.12 -22.97 18.32
CA TRP A 393 -8.74 -22.88 16.92
C TRP A 393 -8.57 -24.26 16.27
N LYS A 394 -9.33 -24.50 15.19
CA LYS A 394 -9.36 -25.79 14.46
C LYS A 394 -9.33 -25.61 12.93
N LEU A 395 -9.15 -24.39 12.43
CA LEU A 395 -9.31 -24.07 11.01
C LEU A 395 -8.06 -24.36 10.18
N THR A 396 -6.89 -24.41 10.81
CA THR A 396 -5.62 -24.79 10.16
C THR A 396 -4.95 -25.95 10.90
N GLU A 397 -3.77 -26.36 10.42
CA GLU A 397 -2.94 -27.31 11.16
C GLU A 397 -2.63 -26.79 12.57
N LYS A 398 -2.18 -27.69 13.46
CA LYS A 398 -1.89 -27.36 14.85
C LYS A 398 -0.94 -26.15 14.96
N ILE A 399 -1.39 -25.12 15.68
CA ILE A 399 -0.56 -23.97 16.04
C ILE A 399 0.69 -24.46 16.82
N ASN A 400 1.87 -24.00 16.40
CA ASN A 400 3.14 -24.48 16.92
C ASN A 400 3.65 -23.69 18.13
N LEU A 401 3.11 -22.49 18.35
CA LEU A 401 3.47 -21.62 19.47
C LEU A 401 2.39 -21.68 20.56
N ASP A 402 2.83 -21.60 21.81
CA ASP A 402 1.97 -21.38 22.97
C ASP A 402 1.64 -19.88 23.12
N SER A 403 2.57 -18.99 22.76
CA SER A 403 2.37 -17.54 22.82
C SER A 403 3.22 -16.73 21.83
N ILE A 404 2.78 -15.49 21.59
CA ILE A 404 3.53 -14.44 20.87
C ILE A 404 3.62 -13.23 21.79
N ILE A 405 4.82 -12.69 21.94
CA ILE A 405 5.11 -11.58 22.85
C ILE A 405 5.49 -10.37 22.01
N PHE A 406 4.67 -9.32 22.06
CA PHE A 406 4.99 -8.02 21.49
C PHE A 406 5.76 -7.22 22.51
N GLN A 407 7.00 -6.87 22.18
CA GLN A 407 7.88 -6.04 22.99
C GLN A 407 7.95 -4.65 22.33
N CYS A 408 7.15 -3.73 22.85
CA CYS A 408 6.91 -2.42 22.26
C CYS A 408 7.87 -1.35 22.80
N LYS A 409 8.00 -0.24 22.06
CA LYS A 409 8.65 1.02 22.48
C LYS A 409 10.06 0.86 23.05
N ILE A 410 10.88 0.02 22.43
CA ILE A 410 12.26 -0.14 22.88
C ILE A 410 13.19 0.85 22.19
N TYR A 411 13.94 1.62 22.98
CA TYR A 411 14.98 2.51 22.44
C TYR A 411 16.30 1.75 22.22
N SER A 412 17.14 2.25 21.31
CA SER A 412 18.29 1.52 20.75
C SER A 412 19.25 0.86 21.77
N ASN A 413 19.55 1.51 22.90
CA ASN A 413 20.44 0.92 23.91
C ASN A 413 19.81 -0.29 24.62
N ASP A 414 18.53 -0.22 24.97
CA ASP A 414 17.80 -1.33 25.61
C ASP A 414 17.50 -2.45 24.59
N ALA A 415 17.24 -2.08 23.33
CA ALA A 415 17.11 -3.03 22.23
C ALA A 415 18.37 -3.89 22.09
N THR A 416 19.55 -3.26 22.13
CA THR A 416 20.83 -3.96 22.01
C THR A 416 21.01 -4.99 23.13
N ASP A 417 20.78 -4.60 24.39
CA ASP A 417 20.91 -5.51 25.54
C ASP A 417 19.96 -6.72 25.43
N LYS A 418 18.72 -6.50 25.00
CA LYS A 418 17.72 -7.58 24.81
C LYS A 418 18.07 -8.51 23.66
N ILE A 419 18.63 -7.98 22.58
CA ILE A 419 19.15 -8.76 21.45
C ILE A 419 20.34 -9.62 21.91
N GLU A 420 21.30 -9.05 22.66
CA GLU A 420 22.46 -9.80 23.20
C GLU A 420 22.02 -10.96 24.11
N ASN A 421 21.00 -10.72 24.93
CA ASN A 421 20.47 -11.71 25.87
C ASN A 421 19.49 -12.72 25.23
N LYS A 422 19.23 -12.63 23.91
CA LYS A 422 18.31 -13.49 23.17
C LYS A 422 16.87 -13.47 23.71
N GLU A 423 16.44 -12.29 24.17
CA GLU A 423 15.06 -12.06 24.61
C GLU A 423 14.11 -11.82 23.41
N ILE A 424 14.67 -11.45 22.25
CA ILE A 424 13.96 -11.11 21.02
C ILE A 424 14.17 -12.21 19.96
N ASP A 425 13.14 -12.51 19.18
CA ASP A 425 13.18 -13.49 18.09
C ASP A 425 12.96 -12.87 16.72
N ILE A 426 12.14 -11.82 16.62
CA ILE A 426 11.88 -11.09 15.37
C ILE A 426 12.00 -9.59 15.65
N ILE A 427 12.62 -8.87 14.72
CA ILE A 427 12.93 -7.45 14.82
C ILE A 427 12.35 -6.71 13.62
N ASP A 428 11.55 -5.70 13.93
CA ASP A 428 11.01 -4.68 13.02
C ASP A 428 12.12 -3.92 12.25
N ASP A 429 11.86 -3.57 10.98
CA ASP A 429 12.79 -2.88 10.08
C ASP A 429 13.39 -1.59 10.66
N LEU A 430 12.67 -0.90 11.55
CA LEU A 430 13.16 0.35 12.17
C LEU A 430 14.45 0.17 12.99
N TYR A 431 14.79 -1.07 13.38
CA TYR A 431 16.03 -1.40 14.08
C TYR A 431 17.15 -1.92 13.17
N ARG A 432 16.96 -1.96 11.84
CA ARG A 432 17.96 -2.50 10.88
C ARG A 432 19.34 -1.86 10.97
N TYR A 433 19.42 -0.66 11.54
CA TYR A 433 20.65 0.11 11.72
C TYR A 433 21.43 -0.24 13.01
N LEU A 434 20.94 -1.17 13.83
CA LEU A 434 21.67 -1.60 15.03
C LEU A 434 22.89 -2.44 14.63
N ASP A 435 24.09 -1.95 14.99
CA ASP A 435 25.37 -2.59 14.68
C ASP A 435 25.43 -4.07 15.12
N ILE A 436 24.74 -4.44 16.20
CA ILE A 436 24.69 -5.82 16.71
C ILE A 436 24.07 -6.82 15.73
N LEU A 437 23.17 -6.36 14.85
CA LEU A 437 22.55 -7.21 13.83
C LEU A 437 23.48 -7.40 12.64
N VAL A 438 24.38 -6.44 12.42
CA VAL A 438 25.37 -6.46 11.35
C VAL A 438 26.54 -7.35 11.78
N ASN A 439 26.72 -8.47 11.09
CA ASN A 439 27.76 -9.50 11.33
C ASN A 439 27.52 -10.49 12.47
N ASN A 440 26.30 -10.57 13.02
CA ASN A 440 25.94 -11.62 13.97
C ASN A 440 25.40 -12.85 13.25
N THR A 441 26.12 -13.97 13.34
CA THR A 441 25.76 -15.23 12.66
C THR A 441 24.58 -15.96 13.31
N GLU A 442 24.09 -15.50 14.46
CA GLU A 442 22.90 -16.06 15.12
C GLU A 442 21.60 -15.49 14.56
N TRP A 443 21.68 -14.39 13.82
CA TRP A 443 20.55 -13.72 13.20
C TRP A 443 20.55 -13.99 11.70
N GLU A 444 19.36 -14.28 11.19
CA GLU A 444 19.06 -14.28 9.76
C GLU A 444 18.38 -12.94 9.41
N SER A 445 18.48 -12.54 8.15
CA SER A 445 17.79 -11.35 7.64
C SER A 445 17.12 -11.67 6.33
N THR A 446 15.92 -11.15 6.12
CA THR A 446 15.26 -11.20 4.82
C THR A 446 15.01 -9.78 4.32
N GLU A 447 15.11 -9.63 3.01
CA GLU A 447 14.63 -8.43 2.34
C GLU A 447 13.14 -8.60 2.05
N ILE A 448 12.36 -7.55 2.30
CA ILE A 448 10.91 -7.56 2.25
C ILE A 448 10.48 -6.63 1.11
N ARG A 449 9.69 -7.18 0.19
CA ARG A 449 9.08 -6.36 -0.86
C ARG A 449 7.93 -5.57 -0.25
N THR A 450 7.71 -4.36 -0.74
CA THR A 450 6.55 -3.55 -0.36
C THR A 450 5.58 -3.49 -1.53
N THR A 451 4.30 -3.22 -1.25
CA THR A 451 3.31 -2.87 -2.31
C THR A 451 3.49 -1.43 -2.81
N GLY A 452 4.46 -0.71 -2.25
CA GLY A 452 4.72 0.69 -2.52
C GLY A 452 5.65 0.95 -3.70
N TYR A 453 5.62 2.19 -4.18
CA TYR A 453 6.55 2.73 -5.16
C TYR A 453 6.70 4.24 -4.99
N THR A 454 7.86 4.78 -5.37
CA THR A 454 8.09 6.23 -5.45
C THR A 454 8.05 6.66 -6.91
N GLU A 455 7.42 7.79 -7.19
CA GLU A 455 7.21 8.27 -8.55
C GLU A 455 7.45 9.78 -8.73
N LEU A 456 7.65 10.18 -9.98
CA LEU A 456 7.32 11.52 -10.47
C LEU A 456 5.95 11.46 -11.14
N THR A 457 4.94 12.02 -10.49
CA THR A 457 3.60 12.25 -11.05
C THR A 457 3.67 13.36 -12.10
N ILE A 458 3.16 13.11 -13.30
CA ILE A 458 3.10 14.12 -14.37
C ILE A 458 1.68 14.71 -14.47
N ASN A 459 1.58 16.04 -14.48
CA ASN A 459 0.34 16.69 -14.88
C ASN A 459 0.09 16.47 -16.39
N MET A 460 -0.82 15.56 -16.73
CA MET A 460 -1.10 15.17 -18.12
C MET A 460 -1.88 16.23 -18.92
N ARG A 461 -2.33 17.31 -18.27
CA ARG A 461 -2.86 18.52 -18.92
C ARG A 461 -1.83 19.64 -19.05
N HIS A 462 -0.62 19.46 -18.52
CA HIS A 462 0.46 20.43 -18.70
C HIS A 462 0.78 20.62 -20.20
N PRO A 463 0.92 21.86 -20.70
CA PRO A 463 1.00 22.12 -22.14
C PRO A 463 2.29 21.64 -22.81
N ILE A 464 3.35 21.34 -22.04
CA ILE A 464 4.61 20.75 -22.53
C ILE A 464 4.69 19.25 -22.17
N LEU A 465 4.64 18.91 -20.88
CA LEU A 465 4.79 17.55 -20.37
C LEU A 465 3.60 16.61 -20.67
N GLY A 466 2.39 17.15 -20.82
CA GLY A 466 1.16 16.38 -20.98
C GLY A 466 0.62 16.42 -22.40
N THR A 467 0.00 17.54 -22.79
CA THR A 467 -0.69 17.70 -24.09
C THR A 467 0.27 17.97 -25.26
N GLY A 468 1.41 18.59 -24.96
CA GLY A 468 2.44 18.95 -25.93
C GLY A 468 2.12 20.15 -26.81
N GLU A 469 1.03 20.88 -26.57
CA GLU A 469 0.61 22.04 -27.38
C GLU A 469 1.63 23.18 -27.42
N LEU A 470 2.45 23.33 -26.37
CA LEU A 470 3.53 24.33 -26.28
C LEU A 470 4.91 23.76 -26.60
N THR A 471 4.99 22.51 -27.07
CA THR A 471 6.23 21.99 -27.66
C THR A 471 6.43 22.59 -29.07
N PRO A 472 7.66 22.62 -29.61
CA PRO A 472 7.90 23.09 -30.98
C PRO A 472 7.09 22.34 -32.05
N LEU A 473 6.74 21.08 -31.79
CA LEU A 473 5.93 20.27 -32.69
C LEU A 473 4.42 20.36 -32.41
N GLY A 474 4.02 20.79 -31.21
CA GLY A 474 2.60 20.94 -30.85
C GLY A 474 1.82 19.62 -30.79
N THR A 475 2.48 18.52 -30.40
CA THR A 475 1.87 17.16 -30.45
C THR A 475 2.00 16.41 -29.13
N ALA A 476 1.05 15.52 -28.85
CA ALA A 476 1.11 14.60 -27.71
C ALA A 476 2.33 13.67 -27.77
N GLU A 477 2.79 13.28 -28.96
CA GLU A 477 4.01 12.50 -29.15
C GLU A 477 5.27 13.25 -28.68
N ALA A 478 5.34 14.56 -28.95
CA ALA A 478 6.43 15.39 -28.45
C ALA A 478 6.43 15.44 -26.91
N ALA A 479 5.25 15.56 -26.29
CA ALA A 479 5.12 15.47 -24.84
C ALA A 479 5.55 14.10 -24.29
N ASN A 480 5.13 13.00 -24.93
CA ASN A 480 5.53 11.64 -24.57
C ASN A 480 7.07 11.47 -24.64
N ASN A 481 7.70 11.95 -25.71
CA ASN A 481 9.16 11.93 -25.84
C ASN A 481 9.87 12.72 -24.73
N ILE A 482 9.31 13.84 -24.26
CA ILE A 482 9.84 14.57 -23.10
C ILE A 482 9.74 13.73 -21.82
N ARG A 483 8.59 13.07 -21.56
CA ARG A 483 8.42 12.18 -20.39
C ARG A 483 9.40 11.00 -20.43
N ARG A 484 9.60 10.40 -21.61
CA ARG A 484 10.60 9.35 -21.83
C ARG A 484 12.03 9.87 -21.64
N ALA A 485 12.33 11.09 -22.09
CA ALA A 485 13.63 11.73 -21.88
C ALA A 485 13.91 11.94 -20.38
N ILE A 486 12.93 12.44 -19.62
CA ILE A 486 13.01 12.57 -18.16
C ILE A 486 13.28 11.19 -17.52
N SER A 487 12.53 10.16 -17.90
CA SER A 487 12.70 8.81 -17.35
C SER A 487 14.08 8.20 -17.65
N HIS A 488 14.61 8.36 -18.86
CA HIS A 488 15.96 7.92 -19.25
C HIS A 488 17.08 8.74 -18.61
N SER A 489 16.77 9.93 -18.09
CA SER A 489 17.72 10.77 -17.36
C SER A 489 17.90 10.33 -15.91
N ILE A 490 16.97 9.57 -15.33
CA ILE A 490 17.04 9.14 -13.93
C ILE A 490 17.94 7.92 -13.78
N ASN A 491 19.02 8.05 -13.01
CA ASN A 491 19.88 6.94 -12.64
C ASN A 491 19.32 6.19 -11.42
N ARG A 492 18.34 5.32 -11.65
CA ARG A 492 17.61 4.58 -10.60
C ARG A 492 18.55 3.71 -9.75
N GLU A 493 19.54 3.07 -10.35
CA GLU A 493 20.51 2.23 -9.63
C GLU A 493 21.34 3.05 -8.64
N GLN A 494 21.80 4.24 -9.06
CA GLN A 494 22.54 5.14 -8.16
C GLN A 494 21.67 5.59 -6.99
N ILE A 495 20.38 5.90 -7.22
CA ILE A 495 19.46 6.27 -6.14
C ILE A 495 19.34 5.12 -5.13
N ILE A 496 19.19 3.89 -5.61
CA ILE A 496 19.06 2.71 -4.76
C ILE A 496 20.35 2.45 -3.97
N GLU A 497 21.51 2.49 -4.63
CA GLU A 497 22.80 2.22 -3.99
C GLU A 497 23.21 3.31 -2.98
N GLU A 498 23.07 4.58 -3.34
CA GLU A 498 23.61 5.71 -2.56
C GLU A 498 22.62 6.27 -1.53
N VAL A 499 21.31 6.16 -1.76
CA VAL A 499 20.27 6.76 -0.90
C VAL A 499 19.48 5.70 -0.12
N LEU A 500 19.18 4.56 -0.75
CA LEU A 500 18.43 3.47 -0.10
C LEU A 500 19.34 2.38 0.47
N GLU A 501 20.67 2.52 0.35
CA GLU A 501 21.66 1.54 0.84
C GLU A 501 21.41 0.13 0.28
N GLY A 502 20.88 0.04 -0.95
CA GLY A 502 20.53 -1.21 -1.62
C GLY A 502 19.12 -1.74 -1.33
N LEU A 503 18.34 -1.10 -0.45
CA LEU A 503 16.98 -1.51 -0.08
C LEU A 503 15.93 -0.96 -1.06
N GLY A 504 16.01 -1.41 -2.30
CA GLY A 504 15.02 -1.09 -3.32
C GLY A 504 15.28 -1.75 -4.66
N LYS A 505 14.33 -1.60 -5.57
CA LYS A 505 14.43 -2.02 -6.97
C LYS A 505 14.13 -0.88 -7.92
N PRO A 506 14.77 -0.80 -9.10
CA PRO A 506 14.44 0.23 -10.09
C PRO A 506 12.97 0.14 -10.50
N GLY A 507 12.27 1.28 -10.45
CA GLY A 507 10.85 1.37 -10.80
C GLY A 507 10.63 1.21 -12.31
N VAL A 508 9.52 0.56 -12.67
CA VAL A 508 9.16 0.26 -14.08
C VAL A 508 7.82 0.90 -14.44
N VAL A 509 6.79 0.54 -13.68
CA VAL A 509 5.39 0.97 -13.79
C VAL A 509 4.85 1.33 -12.40
N PRO A 510 3.72 2.03 -12.28
CA PRO A 510 3.09 2.36 -10.99
C PRO A 510 2.43 1.12 -10.32
N LEU A 511 3.15 0.00 -10.29
CA LEU A 511 2.77 -1.26 -9.64
C LEU A 511 4.05 -1.96 -9.16
N SER A 512 4.10 -2.35 -7.89
CA SER A 512 5.26 -3.05 -7.32
C SER A 512 5.26 -4.54 -7.68
N GLU A 513 6.43 -5.16 -7.68
CA GLU A 513 6.65 -6.60 -7.90
C GLU A 513 6.01 -7.53 -6.85
N LEU A 514 5.54 -6.97 -5.73
CA LEU A 514 4.76 -7.71 -4.73
C LEU A 514 3.29 -7.86 -5.14
N CYS A 515 2.76 -6.93 -5.93
CA CYS A 515 1.34 -6.90 -6.27
C CYS A 515 1.01 -8.00 -7.29
N ILE A 516 -0.16 -8.60 -7.12
CA ILE A 516 -0.72 -9.63 -7.99
C ILE A 516 -0.93 -9.02 -9.38
N GLY A 517 -0.37 -9.68 -10.40
CA GLY A 517 -0.48 -9.25 -11.79
C GLY A 517 0.67 -8.40 -12.31
N PHE A 518 1.70 -8.11 -11.49
CA PHE A 518 2.90 -7.41 -11.94
C PHE A 518 3.55 -8.06 -13.17
N ASP A 519 3.81 -7.26 -14.21
CA ASP A 519 4.44 -7.71 -15.44
C ASP A 519 5.98 -7.71 -15.32
N SER A 520 6.52 -8.86 -14.95
CA SER A 520 7.98 -9.06 -14.86
C SER A 520 8.72 -9.02 -16.20
N THR A 521 8.02 -8.90 -17.34
CA THR A 521 8.65 -8.75 -18.66
C THR A 521 9.01 -7.30 -19.00
N LEU A 522 8.39 -6.33 -18.32
CA LEU A 522 8.72 -4.92 -18.47
C LEU A 522 10.04 -4.60 -17.76
N THR A 523 10.87 -3.77 -18.39
CA THR A 523 12.17 -3.38 -17.85
C THR A 523 12.21 -1.88 -17.56
N PRO A 524 12.92 -1.45 -16.51
CA PRO A 524 13.12 -0.02 -16.24
C PRO A 524 13.68 0.70 -17.45
N TYR A 525 13.26 1.95 -17.66
CA TYR A 525 13.88 2.82 -18.65
C TYR A 525 15.38 2.98 -18.33
N SER A 526 16.25 2.56 -19.26
CA SER A 526 17.69 2.56 -19.03
C SER A 526 18.23 3.97 -18.82
N TYR A 527 19.11 4.17 -17.84
CA TYR A 527 19.80 5.44 -17.69
C TYR A 527 20.70 5.73 -18.90
N ASN A 528 20.33 6.74 -19.70
CA ASN A 528 21.04 7.10 -20.92
C ASN A 528 20.78 8.57 -21.32
N ILE A 529 21.66 9.48 -20.86
CA ILE A 529 21.58 10.91 -21.17
C ILE A 529 21.67 11.20 -22.68
N THR A 530 22.40 10.40 -23.45
CA THR A 530 22.48 10.58 -24.91
C THR A 530 21.14 10.28 -25.58
N LEU A 531 20.46 9.21 -25.17
CA LEU A 531 19.12 8.90 -25.65
C LEU A 531 18.10 9.94 -25.19
N ALA A 532 18.17 10.38 -23.93
CA ALA A 532 17.30 11.44 -23.42
C ALA A 532 17.43 12.73 -24.25
N LYS A 533 18.65 13.11 -24.62
CA LYS A 533 18.91 14.23 -25.56
C LYS A 533 18.30 14.01 -26.94
N SER A 534 18.42 12.81 -27.50
CA SER A 534 17.80 12.46 -28.79
C SER A 534 16.27 12.58 -28.74
N LEU A 535 15.65 12.14 -27.65
CA LEU A 535 14.20 12.25 -27.46
C LEU A 535 13.74 13.72 -27.35
N MET A 536 14.53 14.59 -26.72
CA MET A 536 14.27 16.03 -26.72
C MET A 536 14.34 16.62 -28.14
N GLU A 537 15.30 16.19 -28.96
CA GLU A 537 15.38 16.59 -30.38
C GLU A 537 14.19 16.07 -31.18
N GLU A 538 13.72 14.85 -30.93
CA GLU A 538 12.50 14.28 -31.52
C GLU A 538 11.23 15.02 -31.08
N ALA A 539 11.23 15.61 -29.88
CA ALA A 539 10.18 16.54 -29.43
C ALA A 539 10.31 17.96 -30.04
N GLY A 540 11.31 18.19 -30.89
CA GLY A 540 11.55 19.45 -31.61
C GLY A 540 12.50 20.43 -30.90
N TYR A 541 13.11 20.05 -29.78
CA TYR A 541 14.05 20.88 -29.05
C TYR A 541 15.49 20.62 -29.50
N SER A 542 16.00 21.50 -30.36
CA SER A 542 17.34 21.37 -30.95
C SER A 542 18.44 21.73 -29.95
N LEU A 543 19.27 20.75 -29.57
CA LEU A 543 20.42 20.94 -28.66
C LEU A 543 21.67 21.54 -29.33
N SER A 544 21.68 21.73 -30.65
CA SER A 544 22.81 22.36 -31.34
C SER A 544 22.88 23.86 -31.07
N ILE A 545 24.00 24.33 -30.50
CA ILE A 545 24.33 25.75 -30.40
C ILE A 545 24.37 26.34 -31.81
N SER A 546 23.45 27.24 -32.12
CA SER A 546 23.52 28.05 -33.34
C SER A 546 24.76 28.94 -33.25
N LEU A 547 25.89 28.49 -33.80
CA LEU A 547 27.04 29.34 -34.10
C LEU A 547 26.56 30.45 -35.04
N LYS A 548 26.20 31.61 -34.49
CA LYS A 548 26.07 32.84 -35.26
C LYS A 548 27.42 33.07 -35.93
N LYS A 549 27.48 32.83 -37.25
CA LYS A 549 28.58 33.31 -38.09
C LYS A 549 28.61 34.84 -37.95
N LEU A 550 29.65 35.33 -37.28
CA LEU A 550 30.03 36.75 -37.30
C LEU A 550 30.46 37.17 -38.70
#